data_AF-U3IDH4-F1
#
_entry.id   AF-U3IDH4-F1
#
_cell.length_a   1.000
_cell.length_b   1.000
_cell.length_c   1.000
_cell.angle_alpha   90.00
_cell.angle_beta   90.00
_cell.angle_gamma   90.00
#
_symmetry.space_group_name_H-M   'P 1'
#
loop_
_entity.id
_entity.type
_entity.pdbx_description
1 polymer ?
#
loop_
_entity_poly.entity_id
_entity_poly.type
_entity_poly.pdbx_seq_one_letter_code
_entity_poly.pdbx_strand_id
1 'polypeptide(L)'
;QKYNFSPQGYCRISIKALLLHYSKDEAECFEQVCRILACNDPSKRLIDQTFLAFESSCMTFGDLVNKYCQAAHKLMVAVSEDVLEVYSDWQRWLFGELPMVYIARVFDVFLVEGYKVLYRVALAILKFFHKVRAGQPMESDSVQQDIRAFVRDIAKSVSPERLLEKAFAIRLFSRKEIQLLQMANEKALQQKGITVKQKRQNVHLAVHAENFKSEIVSVKEMRDIWSWIPERFALCQPLLLFTTLEHGCSLSSERRRGGNKLSFFGTGECFVFRLQPEVERYEWVIIKHPELATSGSEPENHVSPASSTLSSRSLPSDPSDRLSPFLSARHFNLPSKTASMFMAGSSECIIIGGGDGQALYLDADLNHGRTSHCNTFNNQPLCSESFQISVLEVWGFRDTMNG
;
A
#
# COMPACT_ATOMS: atom_id res chain seq x y z
N GLN A 1 9.41 -18.58 -15.14
CA GLN A 1 9.40 -17.13 -15.42
C GLN A 1 9.78 -16.39 -14.14
N LYS A 2 10.58 -15.32 -14.22
CA LYS A 2 11.03 -14.58 -13.02
C LYS A 2 9.87 -13.77 -12.45
N TYR A 3 9.52 -14.01 -11.19
CA TYR A 3 8.58 -13.18 -10.44
C TYR A 3 9.26 -11.84 -10.11
N ASN A 4 9.12 -10.87 -11.01
CA ASN A 4 9.47 -9.49 -10.69
C ASN A 4 8.49 -9.00 -9.62
N PHE A 5 8.99 -8.67 -8.43
CA PHE A 5 8.32 -7.69 -7.58
C PHE A 5 7.95 -6.49 -8.44
N SER A 6 6.71 -6.00 -8.34
CA SER A 6 6.37 -4.75 -9.03
C SER A 6 7.36 -3.66 -8.56
N PRO A 7 7.96 -2.85 -9.45
CA PRO A 7 9.04 -1.94 -9.02
C PRO A 7 8.59 -0.90 -7.96
N GLN A 8 7.27 -0.66 -7.85
CA GLN A 8 6.65 0.05 -6.72
C GLN A 8 6.94 -0.55 -5.35
N GLY A 9 6.87 -1.89 -5.22
CA GLY A 9 7.15 -2.58 -3.97
C GLY A 9 8.59 -2.33 -3.54
N TYR A 10 9.52 -2.37 -4.49
CA TYR A 10 10.93 -2.07 -4.26
C TYR A 10 11.15 -0.64 -3.76
N CYS A 11 10.59 0.37 -4.45
CA CYS A 11 10.66 1.78 -4.04
C CYS A 11 10.13 2.00 -2.60
N ARG A 12 9.01 1.38 -2.24
CA ARG A 12 8.43 1.46 -0.88
C ARG A 12 9.30 0.78 0.19
N ILE A 13 9.96 -0.34 -0.14
CA ILE A 13 10.88 -1.03 0.78
C ILE A 13 12.13 -0.17 1.02
N SER A 14 12.74 0.37 -0.05
CA SER A 14 13.91 1.22 0.05
C SER A 14 13.67 2.49 0.87
N ILE A 15 12.50 3.13 0.72
CA ILE A 15 12.15 4.34 1.50
C ILE A 15 11.97 4.00 2.98
N LYS A 16 11.38 2.84 3.33
CA LYS A 16 11.31 2.35 4.72
C LYS A 16 12.71 2.12 5.29
N ALA A 17 13.58 1.43 4.57
CA ALA A 17 14.96 1.17 5.00
C ALA A 17 15.75 2.48 5.21
N LEU A 18 15.60 3.44 4.29
CA LEU A 18 16.23 4.76 4.39
C LEU A 18 15.75 5.52 5.64
N LEU A 19 14.44 5.58 5.89
CA LEU A 19 13.87 6.27 7.06
C LEU A 19 14.26 5.60 8.37
N LEU A 20 14.43 4.28 8.39
CA LEU A 20 14.85 3.53 9.58
C LEU A 20 16.26 3.93 10.05
N HIS A 21 17.16 4.34 9.14
CA HIS A 21 18.48 4.88 9.51
C HIS A 21 18.42 6.23 10.26
N TYR A 22 17.29 6.95 10.19
CA TYR A 22 17.11 8.29 10.78
C TYR A 22 15.97 8.36 11.80
N SER A 23 15.33 7.23 12.11
CA SER A 23 14.26 7.11 13.11
C SER A 23 14.82 6.58 14.42
N LYS A 24 14.24 6.99 15.56
CA LYS A 24 14.63 6.49 16.90
C LYS A 24 14.21 5.04 17.10
N ASP A 25 13.06 4.67 16.54
CA ASP A 25 12.46 3.34 16.63
C ASP A 25 11.59 3.02 15.40
N GLU A 26 11.07 1.81 15.36
CA GLU A 26 10.21 1.31 14.27
C GLU A 26 8.86 2.06 14.19
N ALA A 27 8.35 2.59 15.30
CA ALA A 27 7.07 3.29 15.34
C ALA A 27 7.19 4.70 14.73
N GLU A 28 8.28 5.42 15.01
CA GLU A 28 8.59 6.71 14.36
C GLU A 28 8.84 6.50 12.86
N CYS A 29 9.59 5.45 12.47
CA CYS A 29 9.78 5.10 11.05
C CYS A 29 8.44 4.82 10.36
N PHE A 30 7.58 4.01 10.97
CA PHE A 30 6.26 3.69 10.44
C PHE A 30 5.36 4.94 10.31
N GLU A 31 5.41 5.85 11.28
CA GLU A 31 4.69 7.13 11.20
C GLU A 31 5.19 8.00 10.03
N GLN A 32 6.51 8.14 9.87
CA GLN A 32 7.11 8.89 8.77
C GLN A 32 6.73 8.31 7.41
N VAL A 33 6.79 6.98 7.25
CA VAL A 33 6.36 6.27 6.04
C VAL A 33 4.87 6.52 5.75
N CYS A 34 4.01 6.42 6.76
CA CYS A 34 2.57 6.69 6.59
C CYS A 34 2.29 8.15 6.23
N ARG A 35 2.99 9.13 6.81
CA ARG A 35 2.87 10.55 6.43
C ARG A 35 3.27 10.80 4.98
N ILE A 36 4.29 10.10 4.48
CA ILE A 36 4.73 10.19 3.08
C ILE A 36 3.69 9.58 2.14
N LEU A 37 3.14 8.41 2.48
CA LEU A 37 2.08 7.75 1.70
C LEU A 37 0.75 8.52 1.73
N ALA A 38 0.41 9.15 2.85
CA ALA A 38 -0.80 9.98 3.00
C ALA A 38 -0.67 11.37 2.34
N CYS A 39 0.46 11.70 1.71
CA CYS A 39 0.69 13.01 1.11
C CYS A 39 -0.10 13.21 -0.19
N ASN A 40 -1.37 13.60 -0.03
CA ASN A 40 -2.32 13.87 -1.11
C ASN A 40 -2.19 15.28 -1.71
N ASP A 41 -1.19 16.09 -1.30
CA ASP A 41 -0.90 17.40 -1.89
C ASP A 41 -0.56 17.22 -3.39
N PRO A 42 -1.40 17.70 -4.34
CA PRO A 42 -1.20 17.50 -5.77
C PRO A 42 0.10 18.12 -6.29
N SER A 43 0.66 19.10 -5.56
CA SER A 43 1.93 19.73 -5.91
C SER A 43 3.14 18.91 -5.44
N LYS A 44 3.00 18.05 -4.42
CA LYS A 44 4.11 17.29 -3.83
C LYS A 44 4.11 15.80 -4.17
N ARG A 45 2.92 15.15 -4.22
CA ARG A 45 2.63 13.71 -4.49
C ARG A 45 3.88 12.83 -4.36
N LEU A 46 4.18 12.34 -3.16
CA LEU A 46 5.52 11.81 -2.85
C LEU A 46 5.83 10.42 -3.40
N ILE A 47 4.89 9.48 -3.42
CA ILE A 47 5.11 8.10 -3.90
C ILE A 47 3.88 7.63 -4.70
N ASP A 48 4.10 6.91 -5.80
CA ASP A 48 3.02 6.29 -6.57
C ASP A 48 2.37 5.11 -5.84
N GLN A 49 1.05 5.14 -5.74
CA GLN A 49 0.29 4.18 -4.95
C GLN A 49 -0.34 3.05 -5.77
N THR A 50 -0.44 3.20 -7.10
CA THR A 50 -1.18 2.30 -7.99
C THR A 50 -0.33 1.84 -9.19
N PHE A 51 -0.67 0.68 -9.78
CA PHE A 51 -0.06 0.20 -11.02
C PHE A 51 -0.07 1.26 -12.14
N LEU A 52 -1.23 1.84 -12.39
CA LEU A 52 -1.40 2.88 -13.41
C LEU A 52 -0.51 4.12 -13.18
N ALA A 53 -0.38 4.59 -11.93
CA ALA A 53 0.43 5.76 -11.62
C ALA A 53 1.94 5.49 -11.87
N PHE A 54 2.42 4.30 -11.51
CA PHE A 54 3.81 3.89 -11.78
C PHE A 54 4.10 3.78 -13.27
N GLU A 55 3.28 3.06 -14.04
CA GLU A 55 3.45 2.92 -15.50
C GLU A 55 3.42 4.30 -16.20
N SER A 56 2.50 5.17 -15.77
CA SER A 56 2.45 6.56 -16.21
C SER A 56 3.72 7.33 -15.82
N SER A 57 4.30 7.08 -14.64
CA SER A 57 5.55 7.69 -14.20
C SER A 57 6.73 7.32 -15.09
N CYS A 58 6.77 6.06 -15.58
CA CYS A 58 7.82 5.53 -16.45
C CYS A 58 7.69 6.10 -17.87
N MET A 59 6.49 6.14 -18.44
CA MET A 59 6.22 6.84 -19.71
C MET A 59 6.60 8.33 -19.61
N THR A 60 6.15 9.00 -18.54
CA THR A 60 6.47 10.41 -18.27
C THR A 60 7.97 10.63 -18.15
N PHE A 61 8.72 9.70 -17.54
CA PHE A 61 10.17 9.81 -17.51
C PHE A 61 10.77 9.73 -18.92
N GLY A 62 10.29 8.83 -19.78
CA GLY A 62 10.69 8.75 -21.18
C GLY A 62 10.45 10.06 -21.95
N ASP A 63 9.28 10.68 -21.79
CA ASP A 63 8.95 11.99 -22.37
C ASP A 63 9.93 13.08 -21.92
N LEU A 64 10.22 13.13 -20.61
CA LEU A 64 11.17 14.07 -20.03
C LEU A 64 12.62 13.81 -20.48
N VAL A 65 13.01 12.54 -20.68
CA VAL A 65 14.32 12.18 -21.24
C VAL A 65 14.44 12.62 -22.68
N ASN A 66 13.42 12.39 -23.50
CA ASN A 66 13.37 12.89 -24.88
C ASN A 66 13.45 14.42 -24.91
N LYS A 67 12.75 15.14 -24.03
CA LYS A 67 12.78 16.61 -23.99
C LYS A 67 14.10 17.19 -23.46
N TYR A 68 14.58 16.73 -22.30
CA TYR A 68 15.69 17.37 -21.57
C TYR A 68 17.06 16.70 -21.77
N CYS A 69 17.09 15.51 -22.37
CA CYS A 69 18.28 14.66 -22.51
C CYS A 69 18.38 14.03 -23.92
N GLN A 70 17.96 14.73 -24.98
CA GLN A 70 17.88 14.21 -26.37
C GLN A 70 19.06 13.33 -26.84
N ALA A 71 20.31 13.69 -26.53
CA ALA A 71 21.47 12.88 -26.90
C ALA A 71 21.49 11.51 -26.20
N ALA A 72 21.17 11.48 -24.90
CA ALA A 72 20.98 10.23 -24.15
C ALA A 72 19.78 9.45 -24.68
N HIS A 73 18.65 10.11 -24.96
CA HIS A 73 17.47 9.46 -25.54
C HIS A 73 17.80 8.73 -26.85
N LYS A 74 18.47 9.43 -27.79
CA LYS A 74 18.93 8.85 -29.07
C LYS A 74 19.86 7.66 -28.86
N LEU A 75 20.78 7.74 -27.90
CA LEU A 75 21.64 6.61 -27.56
C LEU A 75 20.81 5.42 -27.05
N MET A 76 19.84 5.63 -26.14
CA MET A 76 19.02 4.52 -25.60
C MET A 76 18.18 3.85 -26.68
N VAL A 77 17.55 4.63 -27.58
CA VAL A 77 16.78 4.12 -28.72
C VAL A 77 17.66 3.36 -29.72
N ALA A 78 18.94 3.73 -29.85
CA ALA A 78 19.88 3.05 -30.75
C ALA A 78 20.45 1.74 -30.20
N VAL A 79 20.36 1.47 -28.89
CA VAL A 79 20.99 0.31 -28.22
C VAL A 79 20.00 -0.57 -27.44
N SER A 80 18.69 -0.34 -27.58
CA SER A 80 17.65 -1.10 -26.88
C SER A 80 16.46 -1.37 -27.80
N GLU A 81 15.96 -2.61 -27.78
CA GLU A 81 14.76 -3.00 -28.51
C GLU A 81 13.49 -2.35 -27.92
N ASP A 82 13.40 -2.28 -26.59
CA ASP A 82 12.36 -1.54 -25.87
C ASP A 82 12.97 -0.48 -24.94
N VAL A 83 12.86 0.78 -25.37
CA VAL A 83 13.33 1.94 -24.60
C VAL A 83 12.48 2.21 -23.35
N LEU A 84 11.21 1.77 -23.31
CA LEU A 84 10.35 1.89 -22.12
C LEU A 84 10.81 0.93 -21.03
N GLU A 85 11.30 -0.26 -21.40
CA GLU A 85 11.91 -1.19 -20.44
C GLU A 85 13.12 -0.54 -19.76
N VAL A 86 13.97 0.19 -20.50
CA VAL A 86 15.09 0.95 -19.93
C VAL A 86 14.61 2.03 -18.97
N TYR A 87 13.55 2.78 -19.33
CA TYR A 87 13.01 3.83 -18.49
C TYR A 87 12.18 3.33 -17.30
N SER A 88 11.71 2.08 -17.30
CA SER A 88 10.98 1.49 -16.16
C SER A 88 11.83 1.44 -14.87
N ASP A 89 13.15 1.30 -15.01
CA ASP A 89 14.12 1.19 -13.92
C ASP A 89 14.49 2.55 -13.28
N TRP A 90 13.90 3.68 -13.71
CA TRP A 90 14.30 5.03 -13.27
C TRP A 90 14.20 5.27 -11.76
N GLN A 91 13.18 4.74 -11.10
CA GLN A 91 13.04 4.80 -9.64
C GLN A 91 14.08 3.91 -8.94
N ARG A 92 14.42 2.76 -9.54
CA ARG A 92 15.43 1.82 -9.04
C ARG A 92 16.82 2.44 -9.07
N TRP A 93 17.13 3.26 -10.08
CA TRP A 93 18.39 4.02 -10.08
C TRP A 93 18.52 4.87 -8.82
N LEU A 94 17.46 5.54 -8.38
CA LEU A 94 17.47 6.41 -7.20
C LEU A 94 17.45 5.64 -5.89
N PHE A 95 16.55 4.67 -5.74
CA PHE A 95 16.26 4.01 -4.46
C PHE A 95 16.89 2.63 -4.28
N GLY A 96 17.54 2.07 -5.31
CA GLY A 96 18.18 0.74 -5.25
C GLY A 96 19.66 0.73 -5.56
N GLU A 97 20.09 1.53 -6.54
CA GLU A 97 21.47 1.48 -7.03
C GLU A 97 22.32 2.68 -6.55
N LEU A 98 21.69 3.81 -6.21
CA LEU A 98 22.41 5.03 -5.79
C LEU A 98 23.00 4.86 -4.38
N PRO A 99 24.31 5.16 -4.15
CA PRO A 99 24.93 4.95 -2.84
C PRO A 99 24.28 5.76 -1.72
N MET A 100 24.30 5.24 -0.48
CA MET A 100 23.60 5.81 0.69
C MET A 100 23.79 7.32 0.88
N VAL A 101 25.04 7.81 0.76
CA VAL A 101 25.37 9.25 0.89
C VAL A 101 24.68 10.11 -0.17
N TYR A 102 24.50 9.59 -1.38
CA TYR A 102 23.86 10.30 -2.49
C TYR A 102 22.35 10.29 -2.33
N ILE A 103 21.74 9.13 -2.04
CA ILE A 103 20.29 9.05 -1.87
C ILE A 103 19.81 9.82 -0.65
N ALA A 104 20.55 9.85 0.48
CA ALA A 104 20.23 10.70 1.62
C ALA A 104 20.13 12.19 1.23
N ARG A 105 21.12 12.71 0.48
CA ARG A 105 21.15 14.11 0.01
C ARG A 105 20.05 14.42 -1.01
N VAL A 106 19.66 13.45 -1.83
CA VAL A 106 18.49 13.55 -2.74
C VAL A 106 17.19 13.55 -1.93
N PHE A 107 17.12 12.73 -0.89
CA PHE A 107 15.94 12.53 -0.05
C PHE A 107 15.64 13.77 0.82
N ASP A 108 16.68 14.41 1.39
CA ASP A 108 16.60 15.72 2.07
C ASP A 108 15.76 16.72 1.25
N VAL A 109 16.12 16.89 -0.03
CA VAL A 109 15.47 17.86 -0.91
C VAL A 109 14.12 17.35 -1.41
N PHE A 110 13.98 16.04 -1.63
CA PHE A 110 12.70 15.42 -2.00
C PHE A 110 11.62 15.58 -0.91
N LEU A 111 11.95 15.53 0.38
CA LEU A 111 10.97 15.75 1.45
C LEU A 111 10.41 17.19 1.46
N VAL A 112 11.20 18.16 1.00
CA VAL A 112 10.81 19.58 0.92
C VAL A 112 10.13 19.93 -0.41
N GLU A 113 10.76 19.57 -1.52
CA GLU A 113 10.36 19.92 -2.89
C GLU A 113 9.49 18.84 -3.56
N GLY A 114 9.29 17.68 -2.96
CA GLY A 114 8.48 16.59 -3.50
C GLY A 114 9.05 15.93 -4.77
N TYR A 115 8.21 15.09 -5.37
CA TYR A 115 8.58 14.11 -6.42
C TYR A 115 9.25 14.70 -7.69
N LYS A 116 9.03 15.99 -7.96
CA LYS A 116 9.76 16.77 -8.99
C LYS A 116 11.29 16.60 -8.89
N VAL A 117 11.83 16.45 -7.68
CA VAL A 117 13.28 16.26 -7.43
C VAL A 117 13.77 14.95 -8.04
N LEU A 118 13.02 13.86 -7.88
CA LEU A 118 13.44 12.53 -8.31
C LEU A 118 13.67 12.48 -9.82
N TYR A 119 12.72 13.01 -10.61
CA TYR A 119 12.89 13.15 -12.05
C TYR A 119 14.12 14.00 -12.43
N ARG A 120 14.37 15.12 -11.74
CA ARG A 120 15.56 15.97 -12.01
C ARG A 120 16.86 15.20 -11.80
N VAL A 121 16.94 14.40 -10.74
CA VAL A 121 18.13 13.59 -10.42
C VAL A 121 18.28 12.44 -11.41
N ALA A 122 17.21 11.73 -11.78
CA ALA A 122 17.26 10.68 -12.80
C ALA A 122 17.68 11.22 -14.18
N LEU A 123 17.21 12.41 -14.57
CA LEU A 123 17.69 13.12 -15.77
C LEU A 123 19.18 13.52 -15.67
N ALA A 124 19.65 13.92 -14.50
CA ALA A 124 21.06 14.24 -14.27
C ALA A 124 21.96 13.00 -14.35
N ILE A 125 21.54 11.88 -13.76
CA ILE A 125 22.19 10.57 -13.86
C ILE A 125 22.37 10.19 -15.34
N LEU A 126 21.30 10.22 -16.15
CA LEU A 126 21.40 9.90 -17.58
C LEU A 126 22.34 10.86 -18.35
N LYS A 127 22.41 12.15 -17.99
CA LYS A 127 23.35 13.09 -18.60
C LYS A 127 24.81 12.76 -18.28
N PHE A 128 25.10 12.29 -17.07
CA PHE A 128 26.45 11.83 -16.72
C PHE A 128 26.77 10.47 -17.36
N PHE A 129 25.85 9.51 -17.32
CA PHE A 129 25.99 8.21 -17.98
C PHE A 129 26.29 8.36 -19.48
N HIS A 130 25.49 9.14 -20.21
CA HIS A 130 25.75 9.44 -21.62
C HIS A 130 27.10 10.11 -21.83
N LYS A 131 27.53 11.03 -20.93
CA LYS A 131 28.85 11.67 -21.04
C LYS A 131 29.99 10.67 -20.88
N VAL A 132 29.86 9.67 -20.00
CA VAL A 132 30.86 8.61 -19.81
C VAL A 132 30.85 7.63 -21.00
N ARG A 133 29.67 7.20 -21.45
CA ARG A 133 29.52 6.32 -22.63
C ARG A 133 29.90 6.96 -23.97
N ALA A 134 29.94 8.29 -24.08
CA ALA A 134 30.35 9.01 -25.28
C ALA A 134 31.85 8.87 -25.55
N GLY A 135 32.28 7.67 -25.94
CA GLY A 135 33.67 7.29 -26.17
C GLY A 135 34.03 5.84 -25.78
N GLN A 136 33.11 5.05 -25.25
CA GLN A 136 33.35 3.68 -24.78
C GLN A 136 32.47 2.64 -25.51
N PRO A 137 32.99 1.42 -25.79
CA PRO A 137 32.17 0.30 -26.27
C PRO A 137 31.19 -0.18 -25.18
N MET A 138 30.21 -1.02 -25.56
CA MET A 138 29.34 -1.68 -24.57
C MET A 138 30.13 -2.68 -23.73
N GLU A 139 29.97 -2.60 -22.41
CA GLU A 139 30.57 -3.54 -21.44
C GLU A 139 29.65 -4.74 -21.12
N SER A 140 28.34 -4.61 -21.34
CA SER A 140 27.36 -5.69 -21.17
C SER A 140 26.35 -5.75 -22.32
N ASP A 141 25.62 -6.87 -22.41
CA ASP A 141 24.55 -7.08 -23.40
C ASP A 141 23.31 -6.18 -23.15
N SER A 142 23.25 -5.42 -22.06
CA SER A 142 22.04 -4.70 -21.64
C SER A 142 22.35 -3.31 -21.10
N VAL A 143 21.88 -2.29 -21.81
CA VAL A 143 22.01 -0.88 -21.39
C VAL A 143 21.41 -0.58 -20.00
N GLN A 144 20.39 -1.32 -19.56
CA GLN A 144 19.90 -1.26 -18.17
C GLN A 144 20.99 -1.67 -17.15
N GLN A 145 21.74 -2.73 -17.44
CA GLN A 145 22.82 -3.20 -16.57
C GLN A 145 23.96 -2.18 -16.54
N ASP A 146 24.35 -1.61 -17.70
CA ASP A 146 25.32 -0.52 -17.78
C ASP A 146 24.91 0.69 -16.93
N ILE A 147 23.65 1.14 -17.02
CA ILE A 147 23.15 2.28 -16.21
C ILE A 147 23.20 1.93 -14.73
N ARG A 148 22.73 0.75 -14.32
CA ARG A 148 22.72 0.33 -12.91
C ARG A 148 24.14 0.20 -12.34
N ALA A 149 25.09 -0.33 -13.12
CA ALA A 149 26.49 -0.39 -12.75
C ALA A 149 27.08 1.02 -12.59
N PHE A 150 26.87 1.90 -13.57
CA PHE A 150 27.29 3.31 -13.51
C PHE A 150 26.71 4.04 -12.28
N VAL A 151 25.45 3.78 -11.91
CA VAL A 151 24.81 4.42 -10.75
C VAL A 151 25.38 3.92 -9.43
N ARG A 152 25.63 2.61 -9.28
CA ARG A 152 26.37 2.06 -8.13
C ARG A 152 27.76 2.67 -7.99
N ASP A 153 28.45 2.82 -9.11
CA ASP A 153 29.81 3.34 -9.19
C ASP A 153 29.91 4.87 -9.37
N ILE A 154 28.80 5.61 -9.22
CA ILE A 154 28.73 7.05 -9.55
C ILE A 154 29.81 7.88 -8.83
N ALA A 155 30.17 7.47 -7.61
CA ALA A 155 31.19 8.11 -6.79
C ALA A 155 32.60 8.09 -7.41
N LYS A 156 32.88 7.21 -8.38
CA LYS A 156 34.14 7.19 -9.14
C LYS A 156 34.26 8.39 -10.10
N SER A 157 33.17 9.10 -10.41
CA SER A 157 33.15 10.13 -11.47
C SER A 157 32.37 11.41 -11.16
N VAL A 158 31.38 11.38 -10.25
CA VAL A 158 30.49 12.52 -9.93
C VAL A 158 30.24 12.57 -8.43
N SER A 159 30.51 13.70 -7.76
CA SER A 159 30.20 13.89 -6.34
C SER A 159 28.70 14.21 -6.11
N PRO A 160 28.17 14.09 -4.87
CA PRO A 160 26.78 14.40 -4.57
C PRO A 160 26.39 15.84 -4.96
N GLU A 161 27.29 16.80 -4.72
CA GLU A 161 27.11 18.21 -5.05
C GLU A 161 26.96 18.39 -6.56
N ARG A 162 27.87 17.80 -7.36
CA ARG A 162 27.84 17.90 -8.82
C ARG A 162 26.61 17.20 -9.42
N LEU A 163 26.11 16.14 -8.79
CA LEU A 163 24.86 15.50 -9.18
C LEU A 163 23.66 16.44 -8.96
N LEU A 164 23.54 17.03 -7.77
CA LEU A 164 22.46 17.95 -7.43
C LEU A 164 22.52 19.25 -8.23
N GLU A 165 23.70 19.87 -8.38
CA GLU A 165 23.93 21.01 -9.27
C GLU A 165 23.41 20.73 -10.68
N LYS A 166 23.73 19.55 -11.24
CA LYS A 166 23.30 19.16 -12.58
C LYS A 166 21.78 18.94 -12.67
N ALA A 167 21.16 18.43 -11.62
CA ALA A 167 19.72 18.20 -11.50
C ALA A 167 18.94 19.52 -11.37
N PHE A 168 19.43 20.47 -10.57
CA PHE A 168 18.79 21.79 -10.39
C PHE A 168 19.05 22.74 -11.55
N ALA A 169 20.17 22.62 -12.26
CA ALA A 169 20.45 23.37 -13.49
C ALA A 169 19.49 23.08 -14.66
N ILE A 170 18.60 22.08 -14.57
CA ILE A 170 17.55 21.83 -15.57
C ILE A 170 16.52 22.97 -15.51
N ARG A 171 16.59 23.87 -16.50
CA ARG A 171 15.70 25.03 -16.68
C ARG A 171 14.32 24.61 -17.19
N LEU A 172 13.32 25.46 -16.93
CA LEU A 172 11.93 25.31 -17.42
C LEU A 172 11.31 23.94 -17.14
N PHE A 173 11.68 23.30 -16.03
CA PHE A 173 11.19 21.99 -15.61
C PHE A 173 10.21 22.17 -14.46
N SER A 174 8.92 21.99 -14.73
CA SER A 174 7.82 22.44 -13.87
C SER A 174 6.94 21.29 -13.35
N ARG A 175 6.28 21.50 -12.20
CA ARG A 175 5.28 20.53 -11.66
C ARG A 175 4.11 20.34 -12.62
N LYS A 176 3.61 21.44 -13.20
CA LYS A 176 2.47 21.44 -14.13
C LYS A 176 2.73 20.59 -15.37
N GLU A 177 3.94 20.63 -15.89
CA GLU A 177 4.37 19.79 -17.02
C GLU A 177 4.36 18.30 -16.67
N ILE A 178 4.99 17.92 -15.55
CA ILE A 178 4.95 16.53 -15.06
C ILE A 178 3.51 16.06 -14.90
N GLN A 179 2.66 16.88 -14.27
CA GLN A 179 1.25 16.56 -14.06
C GLN A 179 0.49 16.36 -15.37
N LEU A 180 0.72 17.22 -16.38
CA LEU A 180 0.07 17.10 -17.70
C LEU A 180 0.55 15.86 -18.46
N LEU A 181 1.83 15.52 -18.41
CA LEU A 181 2.38 14.29 -18.97
C LEU A 181 1.80 13.06 -18.27
N GLN A 182 1.79 13.05 -16.93
CA GLN A 182 1.19 11.96 -16.14
C GLN A 182 -0.30 11.78 -16.46
N MET A 183 -1.08 12.86 -16.55
CA MET A 183 -2.50 12.78 -16.95
C MET A 183 -2.70 12.24 -18.37
N ALA A 184 -1.86 12.65 -19.32
CA ALA A 184 -1.92 12.15 -20.70
C ALA A 184 -1.55 10.65 -20.77
N ASN A 185 -0.49 10.25 -20.07
CA ASN A 185 0.00 8.88 -20.02
C ASN A 185 -0.96 7.95 -19.25
N GLU A 186 -1.51 8.37 -18.11
CA GLU A 186 -2.58 7.63 -17.40
C GLU A 186 -3.78 7.40 -18.32
N LYS A 187 -4.22 8.42 -19.08
CA LYS A 187 -5.33 8.28 -20.04
C LYS A 187 -5.01 7.33 -21.20
N ALA A 188 -3.79 7.38 -21.74
CA ALA A 188 -3.35 6.48 -22.82
C ALA A 188 -3.25 5.02 -22.34
N LEU A 189 -2.78 4.78 -21.12
CA LEU A 189 -2.73 3.47 -20.48
C LEU A 189 -4.15 2.91 -20.22
N GLN A 190 -5.07 3.74 -19.73
CA GLN A 190 -6.49 3.39 -19.57
C GLN A 190 -7.15 2.97 -20.90
N GLN A 191 -6.86 3.68 -22.00
CA GLN A 191 -7.33 3.32 -23.34
C GLN A 191 -6.78 1.97 -23.83
N LYS A 192 -5.60 1.56 -23.36
CA LYS A 192 -5.00 0.23 -23.59
C LYS A 192 -5.50 -0.84 -22.60
N GLY A 193 -6.48 -0.53 -21.74
CA GLY A 193 -7.05 -1.45 -20.76
C GLY A 193 -6.29 -1.53 -19.42
N ILE A 194 -5.22 -0.77 -19.24
CA ILE A 194 -4.48 -0.70 -17.96
C ILE A 194 -5.20 0.32 -17.07
N THR A 195 -5.91 -0.16 -16.04
CA THR A 195 -6.64 0.71 -15.10
C THR A 195 -6.17 0.54 -13.66
N VAL A 196 -6.64 1.41 -12.76
CA VAL A 196 -6.38 1.31 -11.31
C VAL A 196 -6.93 -0.01 -10.73
N LYS A 197 -7.99 -0.55 -11.32
CA LYS A 197 -8.54 -1.87 -10.97
C LYS A 197 -8.06 -2.90 -11.99
N GLN A 198 -6.90 -3.52 -11.75
CA GLN A 198 -6.51 -4.68 -12.54
C GLN A 198 -7.56 -5.79 -12.35
N LYS A 199 -8.10 -6.31 -13.46
CA LYS A 199 -9.04 -7.44 -13.43
C LYS A 199 -8.21 -8.70 -13.14
N ARG A 200 -8.52 -9.40 -12.03
CA ARG A 200 -7.77 -10.59 -11.59
C ARG A 200 -7.47 -11.54 -12.74
N GLN A 201 -6.20 -11.90 -12.91
CA GLN A 201 -5.87 -13.22 -13.42
C GLN A 201 -6.08 -14.22 -12.26
N ASN A 202 -6.81 -15.31 -12.52
CA ASN A 202 -7.10 -16.29 -11.48
C ASN A 202 -5.82 -17.09 -11.16
N VAL A 203 -5.13 -16.73 -10.07
CA VAL A 203 -3.97 -17.48 -9.56
C VAL A 203 -4.45 -18.75 -8.84
N HIS A 204 -4.98 -19.72 -9.61
CA HIS A 204 -5.45 -21.03 -9.11
C HIS A 204 -4.34 -21.94 -8.55
N LEU A 205 -3.10 -21.44 -8.46
CA LEU A 205 -1.86 -22.16 -8.16
C LEU A 205 -1.39 -22.02 -6.70
N ALA A 206 -2.03 -21.16 -5.90
CA ALA A 206 -1.59 -20.78 -4.55
C ALA A 206 -1.92 -21.79 -3.43
N VAL A 207 -2.71 -22.83 -3.71
CA VAL A 207 -3.06 -23.88 -2.73
C VAL A 207 -2.67 -25.23 -3.32
N HIS A 208 -1.56 -25.80 -2.85
CA HIS A 208 -1.15 -27.15 -3.21
C HIS A 208 -2.04 -28.19 -2.51
N ALA A 209 -2.76 -28.99 -3.29
CA ALA A 209 -3.68 -30.00 -2.77
C ALA A 209 -3.01 -31.04 -1.85
N GLU A 210 -1.77 -31.40 -2.17
CA GLU A 210 -1.00 -32.44 -1.45
C GLU A 210 -0.59 -32.02 -0.04
N ASN A 211 -0.44 -30.70 0.19
CA ASN A 211 0.07 -30.12 1.43
C ASN A 211 -1.00 -29.35 2.22
N PHE A 212 -2.27 -29.42 1.81
CA PHE A 212 -3.40 -28.77 2.47
C PHE A 212 -4.25 -29.79 3.23
N LYS A 213 -4.54 -29.51 4.50
CA LYS A 213 -5.43 -30.31 5.37
C LYS A 213 -6.23 -29.36 6.25
N SER A 214 -7.55 -29.50 6.24
CA SER A 214 -8.51 -28.75 7.06
C SER A 214 -9.66 -29.69 7.40
N GLU A 215 -10.19 -29.57 8.61
CA GLU A 215 -11.39 -30.28 9.05
C GLU A 215 -12.68 -29.48 8.74
N ILE A 216 -12.54 -28.22 8.31
CA ILE A 216 -13.66 -27.30 8.03
C ILE A 216 -13.93 -27.17 6.53
N VAL A 217 -12.90 -27.06 5.68
CA VAL A 217 -13.06 -26.75 4.24
C VAL A 217 -12.28 -27.69 3.32
N SER A 218 -12.85 -28.03 2.17
CA SER A 218 -12.15 -28.78 1.14
C SER A 218 -11.04 -27.95 0.47
N VAL A 219 -10.10 -28.63 -0.20
CA VAL A 219 -9.09 -28.00 -1.08
C VAL A 219 -9.71 -27.07 -2.12
N LYS A 220 -10.95 -27.33 -2.56
CA LYS A 220 -11.67 -26.49 -3.53
C LYS A 220 -12.16 -25.20 -2.87
N GLU A 221 -12.89 -25.33 -1.76
CA GLU A 221 -13.42 -24.17 -1.01
C GLU A 221 -12.28 -23.29 -0.49
N MET A 222 -11.17 -23.89 -0.04
CA MET A 222 -9.98 -23.11 0.33
C MET A 222 -9.39 -22.37 -0.87
N ARG A 223 -9.35 -22.94 -2.09
CA ARG A 223 -8.93 -22.18 -3.28
C ARG A 223 -9.88 -21.01 -3.58
N ASP A 224 -11.18 -21.20 -3.40
CA ASP A 224 -12.17 -20.15 -3.62
C ASP A 224 -11.98 -19.02 -2.59
N ILE A 225 -11.75 -19.34 -1.30
CA ILE A 225 -11.37 -18.36 -0.25
C ILE A 225 -10.02 -17.69 -0.56
N TRP A 226 -8.98 -18.45 -0.90
CA TRP A 226 -7.64 -17.92 -1.20
C TRP A 226 -7.67 -17.00 -2.41
N SER A 227 -8.56 -17.29 -3.39
CA SER A 227 -8.79 -16.41 -4.53
C SER A 227 -9.27 -15.02 -4.12
N TRP A 228 -9.86 -14.84 -2.92
CA TRP A 228 -10.38 -13.57 -2.43
C TRP A 228 -9.33 -12.69 -1.75
N ILE A 229 -8.20 -13.25 -1.33
CA ILE A 229 -7.12 -12.58 -0.60
C ILE A 229 -6.40 -11.53 -1.50
N PRO A 230 -5.80 -10.46 -0.92
CA PRO A 230 -4.98 -9.50 -1.68
C PRO A 230 -3.80 -10.15 -2.42
N GLU A 231 -3.53 -9.69 -3.65
CA GLU A 231 -2.56 -10.29 -4.58
C GLU A 231 -1.13 -10.41 -4.02
N ARG A 232 -0.72 -9.52 -3.10
CA ARG A 232 0.59 -9.59 -2.42
C ARG A 232 0.81 -10.90 -1.63
N PHE A 233 -0.25 -11.65 -1.34
CA PHE A 233 -0.21 -12.95 -0.68
C PHE A 233 -0.60 -14.11 -1.62
N ALA A 234 -0.87 -13.85 -2.90
CA ALA A 234 -1.33 -14.86 -3.86
C ALA A 234 -0.27 -15.91 -4.27
N LEU A 235 0.96 -15.79 -3.76
CA LEU A 235 2.01 -16.81 -3.89
C LEU A 235 2.34 -17.49 -2.55
N CYS A 236 1.73 -17.05 -1.45
CA CYS A 236 1.87 -17.66 -0.14
C CYS A 236 0.93 -18.87 -0.05
N GLN A 237 1.42 -19.98 0.48
CA GLN A 237 0.61 -21.16 0.77
C GLN A 237 -0.17 -20.96 2.07
N PRO A 238 -1.37 -21.55 2.20
CA PRO A 238 -2.06 -21.65 3.48
C PRO A 238 -1.22 -22.43 4.50
N LEU A 239 -1.11 -21.89 5.70
CA LEU A 239 -0.49 -22.52 6.87
C LEU A 239 -1.49 -22.53 8.02
N LEU A 240 -1.85 -23.71 8.54
CA LEU A 240 -2.66 -23.82 9.74
C LEU A 240 -1.81 -23.37 10.93
N LEU A 241 -2.24 -22.31 11.62
CA LEU A 241 -1.55 -21.76 12.79
C LEU A 241 -2.18 -22.21 14.11
N PHE A 242 -3.48 -22.51 14.10
CA PHE A 242 -4.25 -22.92 15.27
C PHE A 242 -5.48 -23.70 14.82
N THR A 243 -5.86 -24.71 15.58
CA THR A 243 -7.16 -25.39 15.50
C THR A 243 -7.61 -25.81 16.88
N THR A 244 -8.90 -25.61 17.21
CA THR A 244 -9.45 -26.00 18.54
C THR A 244 -9.36 -27.49 18.82
N LEU A 245 -9.28 -28.33 17.77
CA LEU A 245 -9.14 -29.79 17.90
C LEU A 245 -7.78 -30.23 18.48
N GLU A 246 -6.71 -29.48 18.21
CA GLU A 246 -5.35 -29.79 18.71
C GLU A 246 -4.93 -28.88 19.87
N HIS A 247 -5.39 -27.62 19.87
CA HIS A 247 -4.92 -26.56 20.77
C HIS A 247 -5.92 -26.24 21.90
N GLY A 248 -7.12 -26.81 21.86
CA GLY A 248 -8.20 -26.54 22.82
C GLY A 248 -8.95 -25.23 22.58
N CYS A 249 -9.90 -24.94 23.46
CA CYS A 249 -10.90 -23.89 23.29
C CYS A 249 -10.80 -22.84 24.41
N SER A 250 -9.72 -22.05 24.46
CA SER A 250 -9.63 -20.92 25.40
C SER A 250 -8.66 -19.83 24.93
N LEU A 251 -9.09 -18.58 24.98
CA LEU A 251 -8.28 -17.38 24.72
C LEU A 251 -7.39 -16.95 25.91
N SER A 252 -7.35 -17.75 26.98
CA SER A 252 -6.69 -17.39 28.24
C SER A 252 -5.15 -17.47 28.24
N SER A 253 -4.54 -18.03 27.18
CA SER A 253 -3.09 -18.01 26.95
C SER A 253 -2.62 -16.73 26.22
N GLU A 254 -1.63 -16.06 26.82
CA GLU A 254 -0.71 -15.09 26.16
C GLU A 254 -1.17 -13.64 25.83
N ARG A 255 -2.08 -13.03 26.61
CA ARG A 255 -2.23 -11.54 26.63
C ARG A 255 -2.22 -10.89 28.02
N ARG A 256 -1.08 -10.93 28.71
CA ARG A 256 -0.83 -10.12 29.93
C ARG A 256 -0.01 -8.85 29.67
N ARG A 257 -0.59 -7.86 28.96
CA ARG A 257 -0.25 -6.42 29.01
C ARG A 257 -1.14 -5.59 28.06
N GLY A 258 -2.22 -5.01 28.59
CA GLY A 258 -3.12 -4.10 27.88
C GLY A 258 -4.37 -3.85 28.71
N GLY A 259 -4.81 -2.60 28.84
CA GLY A 259 -5.96 -2.26 29.71
C GLY A 259 -7.31 -2.73 29.16
N ASN A 260 -8.30 -2.88 30.05
CA ASN A 260 -9.63 -3.51 29.84
C ASN A 260 -10.57 -2.84 28.80
N LYS A 261 -10.08 -2.02 27.86
CA LYS A 261 -10.90 -1.34 26.85
C LYS A 261 -10.72 -1.96 25.47
N LEU A 262 -11.75 -2.66 25.00
CA LEU A 262 -11.80 -3.25 23.66
C LEU A 262 -11.62 -2.15 22.59
N SER A 263 -10.67 -2.33 21.67
CA SER A 263 -10.37 -1.37 20.61
C SER A 263 -10.40 -2.04 19.24
N PHE A 264 -11.00 -1.35 18.26
CA PHE A 264 -11.06 -1.85 16.88
C PHE A 264 -9.83 -1.45 16.08
N PHE A 265 -9.39 -2.34 15.20
CA PHE A 265 -8.24 -2.19 14.31
C PHE A 265 -8.49 -2.89 12.97
N GLY A 266 -7.85 -2.42 11.90
CA GLY A 266 -7.84 -3.07 10.57
C GLY A 266 -7.56 -2.09 9.43
N THR A 267 -7.18 -2.61 8.26
CA THR A 267 -6.75 -1.80 7.09
C THR A 267 -7.82 -1.60 6.02
N GLY A 268 -9.05 -2.09 6.22
CA GLY A 268 -10.10 -2.09 5.19
C GLY A 268 -10.01 -3.21 4.16
N GLU A 269 -9.00 -4.08 4.26
CA GLU A 269 -8.81 -5.23 3.37
C GLU A 269 -9.43 -6.53 3.91
N CYS A 270 -9.98 -6.47 5.13
CA CYS A 270 -10.75 -7.55 5.73
C CYS A 270 -12.08 -7.73 4.99
N PHE A 271 -12.59 -8.96 4.99
CA PHE A 271 -13.92 -9.30 4.51
C PHE A 271 -14.52 -10.39 5.40
N VAL A 272 -15.84 -10.42 5.50
CA VAL A 272 -16.58 -11.51 6.15
C VAL A 272 -17.20 -12.36 5.05
N PHE A 273 -17.33 -13.67 5.26
CA PHE A 273 -17.92 -14.56 4.27
C PHE A 273 -18.67 -15.72 4.91
N ARG A 274 -19.48 -16.38 4.08
CA ARG A 274 -20.20 -17.63 4.37
C ARG A 274 -20.00 -18.57 3.18
N LEU A 275 -19.87 -19.87 3.43
CA LEU A 275 -19.79 -20.88 2.37
C LEU A 275 -21.11 -21.65 2.16
N GLN A 276 -21.88 -21.86 3.23
CA GLN A 276 -23.11 -22.63 3.23
C GLN A 276 -24.23 -21.86 3.97
N PRO A 277 -25.51 -21.96 3.55
CA PRO A 277 -26.00 -22.78 2.43
C PRO A 277 -25.59 -22.22 1.05
N GLU A 278 -25.34 -20.92 0.96
CA GLU A 278 -24.83 -20.25 -0.24
C GLU A 278 -23.51 -19.51 0.07
N VAL A 279 -22.67 -19.42 -0.96
CA VAL A 279 -21.36 -18.74 -0.87
C VAL A 279 -21.57 -17.23 -1.01
N GLU A 280 -21.33 -16.50 0.07
CA GLU A 280 -21.50 -15.04 0.14
C GLU A 280 -20.24 -14.36 0.66
N ARG A 281 -19.89 -13.20 0.07
CA ARG A 281 -18.75 -12.39 0.49
C ARG A 281 -19.12 -10.92 0.73
N TYR A 282 -18.87 -10.50 1.96
CA TYR A 282 -19.10 -9.16 2.47
C TYR A 282 -17.76 -8.41 2.59
N GLU A 283 -17.42 -7.68 1.54
CA GLU A 283 -16.31 -6.73 1.51
C GLU A 283 -16.68 -5.44 2.25
N TRP A 284 -15.67 -4.68 2.69
CA TRP A 284 -15.88 -3.37 3.32
C TRP A 284 -16.73 -2.44 2.45
N VAL A 285 -17.71 -1.77 3.06
CA VAL A 285 -18.72 -0.95 2.33
C VAL A 285 -18.14 0.08 1.38
N ILE A 286 -17.00 0.71 1.73
CA ILE A 286 -16.35 1.73 0.89
C ILE A 286 -15.76 1.12 -0.41
N ILE A 287 -15.41 -0.16 -0.43
CA ILE A 287 -14.93 -0.83 -1.65
C ILE A 287 -16.06 -0.96 -2.68
N LYS A 288 -17.29 -1.22 -2.21
CA LYS A 288 -18.49 -1.35 -3.04
C LYS A 288 -19.10 0.01 -3.41
N HIS A 289 -19.07 0.98 -2.48
CA HIS A 289 -19.67 2.30 -2.62
C HIS A 289 -18.70 3.44 -2.28
N PRO A 290 -17.72 3.76 -3.16
CA PRO A 290 -16.76 4.84 -2.94
C PRO A 290 -17.40 6.22 -2.73
N GLU A 291 -18.58 6.45 -3.31
CA GLU A 291 -19.37 7.68 -3.19
C GLU A 291 -19.69 8.03 -1.72
N LEU A 292 -19.93 7.02 -0.86
CA LEU A 292 -20.22 7.22 0.56
C LEU A 292 -19.03 7.84 1.32
N ALA A 293 -17.79 7.66 0.84
CA ALA A 293 -16.60 8.29 1.41
C ALA A 293 -16.49 9.81 1.09
N THR A 294 -17.46 10.37 0.36
CA THR A 294 -17.43 11.73 -0.18
C THR A 294 -18.59 12.61 0.32
N SER A 295 -19.69 12.01 0.77
CA SER A 295 -20.93 12.71 1.16
C SER A 295 -20.93 13.20 2.62
N GLY A 296 -19.79 13.68 3.11
CA GLY A 296 -19.56 14.08 4.51
C GLY A 296 -19.83 15.56 4.82
N SER A 297 -20.75 16.21 4.11
CA SER A 297 -21.19 17.58 4.39
C SER A 297 -22.71 17.61 4.60
N GLU A 298 -23.15 17.52 5.86
CA GLU A 298 -24.54 17.84 6.18
C GLU A 298 -24.80 19.33 5.92
N PRO A 299 -25.96 19.69 5.34
CA PRO A 299 -26.35 21.09 5.20
C PRO A 299 -26.94 21.61 6.53
N GLU A 300 -26.16 22.39 7.28
CA GLU A 300 -26.73 23.30 8.28
C GLU A 300 -27.70 24.29 7.61
N ASN A 301 -28.95 24.35 8.07
CA ASN A 301 -29.96 25.44 7.95
C ASN A 301 -31.32 24.84 8.42
N HIS A 302 -32.26 25.50 9.11
CA HIS A 302 -32.56 26.88 9.58
C HIS A 302 -33.61 26.72 10.73
N VAL A 303 -33.94 27.65 11.64
CA VAL A 303 -33.44 28.95 12.13
C VAL A 303 -34.20 29.29 13.44
N SER A 304 -33.56 29.90 14.46
CA SER A 304 -34.16 30.95 15.31
C SER A 304 -33.14 31.59 16.28
N PRO A 305 -33.30 32.87 16.69
CA PRO A 305 -32.18 33.67 17.22
C PRO A 305 -32.33 34.14 18.68
N ALA A 306 -31.20 34.33 19.40
CA ALA A 306 -30.94 35.50 20.26
C ALA A 306 -29.54 35.50 20.93
N SER A 307 -28.99 36.71 21.10
CA SER A 307 -28.02 37.16 22.13
C SER A 307 -26.68 36.42 22.35
N SER A 308 -25.61 37.03 21.82
CA SER A 308 -24.37 37.42 22.52
C SER A 308 -23.96 36.71 23.84
N THR A 309 -22.77 36.10 23.86
CA THR A 309 -21.57 36.65 24.55
C THR A 309 -20.33 35.77 24.31
N LEU A 310 -19.13 36.37 24.31
CA LEU A 310 -17.88 35.63 24.44
C LEU A 310 -17.75 35.07 25.88
N SER A 311 -17.36 33.80 25.99
CA SER A 311 -16.66 33.31 27.19
C SER A 311 -15.81 32.09 26.85
N SER A 312 -14.50 32.26 26.99
CA SER A 312 -13.53 31.18 26.89
C SER A 312 -13.65 30.22 28.07
N ARG A 313 -14.01 28.95 27.82
CA ARG A 313 -13.84 27.86 28.79
C ARG A 313 -13.37 26.60 28.08
N SER A 314 -12.14 26.22 28.38
CA SER A 314 -11.58 24.90 28.04
C SER A 314 -12.34 23.82 28.82
N LEU A 315 -13.11 23.00 28.11
CA LEU A 315 -13.68 21.76 28.63
C LEU A 315 -12.63 20.63 28.56
N PRO A 316 -12.64 19.66 29.49
CA PRO A 316 -11.69 18.55 29.47
C PRO A 316 -11.97 17.64 28.28
N SER A 317 -10.93 17.21 27.58
CA SER A 317 -11.05 16.26 26.48
C SER A 317 -11.58 14.91 26.97
N ASP A 318 -12.60 14.41 26.28
CA ASP A 318 -13.16 13.08 26.53
C ASP A 318 -12.09 12.01 26.27
N PRO A 319 -11.84 11.05 27.19
CA PRO A 319 -10.93 9.93 26.97
C PRO A 319 -11.33 8.99 25.81
N SER A 320 -12.42 9.25 25.08
CA SER A 320 -12.72 8.63 23.78
C SER A 320 -11.80 9.10 22.64
N ASP A 321 -11.09 10.23 22.76
CA ASP A 321 -10.17 10.78 21.74
C ASP A 321 -8.83 10.02 21.58
N ARG A 322 -8.65 8.87 22.24
CA ARG A 322 -7.44 8.03 22.17
C ARG A 322 -7.60 6.78 21.31
N LEU A 323 -8.18 6.93 20.12
CA LEU A 323 -8.01 5.94 19.05
C LEU A 323 -6.56 5.96 18.55
N SER A 324 -6.00 4.80 18.22
CA SER A 324 -4.60 4.71 17.80
C SER A 324 -4.35 5.43 16.46
N PRO A 325 -3.18 6.07 16.25
CA PRO A 325 -2.98 7.00 15.13
C PRO A 325 -3.07 6.37 13.73
N PHE A 326 -3.05 5.04 13.62
CA PHE A 326 -2.79 4.37 12.35
C PHE A 326 -4.01 3.88 11.59
N LEU A 327 -5.14 3.59 12.24
CA LEU A 327 -6.17 2.79 11.60
C LEU A 327 -7.53 3.49 11.54
N SER A 328 -7.93 3.70 10.28
CA SER A 328 -9.29 3.59 9.78
C SER A 328 -10.29 4.75 9.86
N ALA A 329 -10.08 5.85 10.61
CA ALA A 329 -11.07 6.95 10.67
C ALA A 329 -10.69 8.30 10.00
N ARG A 330 -9.41 8.54 9.66
CA ARG A 330 -8.92 9.83 9.10
C ARG A 330 -8.35 9.79 7.67
N HIS A 331 -8.02 8.60 7.15
CA HIS A 331 -7.41 8.47 5.81
C HIS A 331 -8.44 8.46 4.67
N PHE A 332 -9.67 8.05 4.98
CA PHE A 332 -10.86 8.32 4.20
C PHE A 332 -11.70 9.25 5.08
N ASN A 333 -12.32 10.28 4.52
CA ASN A 333 -13.29 11.11 5.24
C ASN A 333 -14.60 10.32 5.38
N LEU A 334 -14.55 9.25 6.16
CA LEU A 334 -15.65 8.33 6.37
C LEU A 334 -16.85 9.08 6.97
N PRO A 335 -18.06 8.87 6.44
CA PRO A 335 -19.27 9.54 6.93
C PRO A 335 -19.65 9.11 8.36
N SER A 336 -19.09 7.99 8.85
CA SER A 336 -19.29 7.53 10.22
C SER A 336 -18.06 6.81 10.78
N LYS A 337 -17.77 7.04 12.06
CA LYS A 337 -16.82 6.24 12.87
C LYS A 337 -17.16 4.74 12.89
N THR A 338 -18.42 4.36 12.65
CA THR A 338 -18.85 2.95 12.67
C THR A 338 -18.38 2.14 11.46
N ALA A 339 -18.16 2.78 10.32
CA ALA A 339 -17.72 2.12 9.09
C ALA A 339 -16.22 1.76 9.08
N SER A 340 -15.52 1.96 10.20
CA SER A 340 -14.09 1.68 10.40
C SER A 340 -13.82 0.57 11.43
N MET A 341 -14.86 -0.12 11.90
CA MET A 341 -14.80 -1.08 13.01
C MET A 341 -14.52 -2.51 12.51
N PHE A 342 -13.32 -2.74 11.96
CA PHE A 342 -13.00 -4.00 11.26
C PHE A 342 -12.87 -5.24 12.14
N MET A 343 -11.98 -5.23 13.13
CA MET A 343 -11.74 -6.34 14.05
C MET A 343 -11.40 -5.82 15.43
N ALA A 344 -11.76 -6.55 16.48
CA ALA A 344 -11.37 -6.29 17.86
C ALA A 344 -11.25 -7.61 18.63
N GLY A 345 -10.59 -7.58 19.78
CA GLY A 345 -10.54 -8.77 20.66
C GLY A 345 -9.87 -8.50 21.99
N SER A 346 -10.21 -9.32 22.98
CA SER A 346 -9.66 -9.33 24.34
C SER A 346 -9.43 -10.78 24.79
N SER A 347 -9.16 -11.00 26.08
CA SER A 347 -9.26 -12.33 26.70
C SER A 347 -10.67 -12.91 26.68
N GLU A 348 -11.70 -12.06 26.54
CA GLU A 348 -13.10 -12.45 26.71
C GLU A 348 -13.84 -12.72 25.38
N CYS A 349 -13.30 -12.24 24.25
CA CYS A 349 -13.95 -12.38 22.94
C CYS A 349 -13.05 -12.06 21.74
N ILE A 350 -13.47 -12.52 20.57
CA ILE A 350 -13.04 -12.05 19.24
C ILE A 350 -14.23 -11.43 18.52
N ILE A 351 -14.01 -10.30 17.85
CA ILE A 351 -15.03 -9.59 17.06
C ILE A 351 -14.48 -9.28 15.66
N ILE A 352 -15.27 -9.57 14.62
CA ILE A 352 -15.06 -9.12 13.24
C ILE A 352 -16.32 -8.38 12.79
N GLY A 353 -16.13 -7.17 12.26
CA GLY A 353 -17.18 -6.26 11.83
C GLY A 353 -17.90 -5.60 13.00
N GLY A 354 -18.07 -4.29 12.94
CA GLY A 354 -18.74 -3.52 13.97
C GLY A 354 -19.58 -2.37 13.42
N GLY A 355 -20.27 -1.72 14.34
CA GLY A 355 -21.21 -0.64 14.07
C GLY A 355 -22.62 -1.17 13.93
N ASP A 356 -23.49 -0.84 14.90
CA ASP A 356 -24.87 -1.34 15.01
C ASP A 356 -25.00 -2.87 14.97
N GLY A 357 -24.06 -3.56 15.65
CA GLY A 357 -23.96 -5.01 15.71
C GLY A 357 -22.53 -5.52 15.57
N GLN A 358 -22.36 -6.85 15.47
CA GLN A 358 -21.12 -7.53 15.10
C GLN A 358 -21.36 -8.51 13.96
N ALA A 359 -20.56 -8.48 12.88
CA ALA A 359 -20.72 -9.46 11.80
C ALA A 359 -20.37 -10.87 12.28
N LEU A 360 -19.37 -10.99 13.15
CA LEU A 360 -18.99 -12.19 13.87
C LEU A 360 -18.51 -11.81 15.28
N TYR A 361 -19.07 -12.47 16.29
CA TYR A 361 -18.61 -12.46 17.68
C TYR A 361 -18.32 -13.91 18.09
N LEU A 362 -17.23 -14.14 18.82
CA LEU A 362 -16.87 -15.43 19.43
C LEU A 362 -16.55 -15.20 20.91
N ASP A 363 -16.95 -16.12 21.78
CA ASP A 363 -16.71 -16.07 23.23
C ASP A 363 -15.25 -16.43 23.64
N ALA A 364 -14.94 -16.22 24.92
CA ALA A 364 -13.62 -16.47 25.52
C ALA A 364 -13.15 -17.92 25.36
N ASP A 365 -14.11 -18.84 25.37
CA ASP A 365 -13.90 -20.29 25.31
C ASP A 365 -14.03 -20.84 23.88
N LEU A 366 -14.15 -19.98 22.85
CA LEU A 366 -14.29 -20.37 21.44
C LEU A 366 -15.35 -21.46 21.18
N ASN A 367 -16.40 -21.50 22.00
CA ASN A 367 -17.45 -22.51 22.00
C ASN A 367 -18.78 -21.97 21.49
N HIS A 368 -19.05 -20.66 21.66
CA HIS A 368 -20.26 -20.02 21.16
C HIS A 368 -19.92 -18.76 20.39
N GLY A 369 -20.72 -18.50 19.37
CA GLY A 369 -20.63 -17.28 18.59
C GLY A 369 -21.98 -16.67 18.29
N ARG A 370 -21.92 -15.41 17.86
CA ARG A 370 -23.07 -14.61 17.44
C ARG A 370 -22.75 -13.88 16.15
N THR A 371 -23.79 -13.55 15.39
CA THR A 371 -23.69 -12.81 14.15
C THR A 371 -24.91 -11.93 13.99
N SER A 372 -24.70 -10.69 13.57
CA SER A 372 -25.75 -9.74 13.24
C SER A 372 -25.37 -8.96 11.99
N HIS A 373 -26.25 -8.07 11.56
CA HIS A 373 -25.85 -6.97 10.69
C HIS A 373 -24.68 -6.16 11.31
N CYS A 374 -23.85 -5.54 10.48
CA CYS A 374 -22.99 -4.44 10.90
C CYS A 374 -22.71 -3.43 9.78
N ASN A 375 -22.56 -2.16 10.17
CA ASN A 375 -22.28 -1.03 9.28
C ASN A 375 -20.94 -1.13 8.54
N THR A 376 -19.95 -1.82 9.11
CA THR A 376 -18.62 -1.98 8.47
C THR A 376 -18.71 -2.81 7.18
N PHE A 377 -19.50 -3.88 7.16
CA PHE A 377 -19.57 -4.79 6.00
C PHE A 377 -20.92 -4.78 5.27
N ASN A 378 -21.94 -4.10 5.82
CA ASN A 378 -23.32 -4.14 5.37
C ASN A 378 -23.80 -5.59 5.15
N ASN A 379 -23.38 -6.49 6.05
CA ASN A 379 -23.64 -7.91 5.95
C ASN A 379 -25.04 -8.25 6.48
N GLN A 380 -25.59 -9.38 6.03
CA GLN A 380 -26.66 -10.05 6.75
C GLN A 380 -26.06 -10.94 7.86
N PRO A 381 -26.84 -11.31 8.89
CA PRO A 381 -26.42 -12.34 9.84
C PRO A 381 -25.99 -13.62 9.09
N LEU A 382 -24.83 -14.18 9.44
CA LEU A 382 -24.25 -15.33 8.73
C LEU A 382 -25.08 -16.61 8.94
N CYS A 383 -25.83 -16.68 10.03
CA CYS A 383 -26.78 -17.75 10.36
C CYS A 383 -27.94 -17.17 11.19
N SER A 384 -28.68 -18.00 11.92
CA SER A 384 -29.78 -17.63 12.84
C SER A 384 -29.31 -16.93 14.13
N GLU A 385 -28.50 -15.87 13.97
CA GLU A 385 -27.95 -14.96 14.99
C GLU A 385 -27.03 -15.53 16.08
N SER A 386 -27.24 -16.75 16.55
CA SER A 386 -26.40 -17.42 17.56
C SER A 386 -26.10 -18.85 17.13
N PHE A 387 -24.90 -19.35 17.46
CA PHE A 387 -24.44 -20.67 17.06
C PHE A 387 -23.42 -21.26 18.05
N GLN A 388 -23.31 -22.58 18.06
CA GLN A 388 -22.23 -23.30 18.72
C GLN A 388 -21.10 -23.54 17.72
N ILE A 389 -19.85 -23.46 18.19
CA ILE A 389 -18.64 -23.65 17.40
C ILE A 389 -18.19 -25.10 17.57
N SER A 390 -18.19 -25.89 16.49
CA SER A 390 -17.68 -27.27 16.53
C SER A 390 -16.16 -27.32 16.38
N VAL A 391 -15.62 -26.54 15.44
CA VAL A 391 -14.19 -26.41 15.14
C VAL A 391 -13.92 -24.97 14.72
N LEU A 392 -12.80 -24.41 15.16
CA LEU A 392 -12.27 -23.14 14.66
C LEU A 392 -10.83 -23.35 14.22
N GLU A 393 -10.50 -22.89 13.01
CA GLU A 393 -9.14 -22.90 12.45
C GLU A 393 -8.67 -21.46 12.20
N VAL A 394 -7.41 -21.16 12.50
CA VAL A 394 -6.74 -19.90 12.11
C VAL A 394 -5.67 -20.21 11.09
N TRP A 395 -5.76 -19.55 9.94
CA TRP A 395 -4.86 -19.74 8.80
C TRP A 395 -3.97 -18.53 8.58
N GLY A 396 -2.69 -18.78 8.35
CA GLY A 396 -1.67 -17.79 8.02
C GLY A 396 -1.06 -18.00 6.64
N PHE A 397 -0.12 -17.13 6.29
CA PHE A 397 0.61 -17.13 5.03
C PHE A 397 2.00 -17.72 5.21
N ARG A 398 2.35 -18.76 4.43
CA ARG A 398 3.71 -19.30 4.33
C ARG A 398 4.31 -18.94 2.98
N ASP A 399 5.42 -18.22 3.00
CA ASP A 399 6.18 -17.91 1.78
C ASP A 399 6.81 -19.16 1.18
N THR A 400 6.75 -19.25 -0.15
CA THR A 400 7.28 -20.37 -0.93
C THR A 400 8.80 -20.28 -1.19
N MET A 401 9.47 -19.22 -0.72
CA MET A 401 10.92 -19.00 -0.94
C MET A 401 11.82 -19.47 0.22
N ASN A 402 11.26 -19.91 1.35
CA ASN A 402 12.03 -20.45 2.48
C ASN A 402 11.90 -21.98 2.55
N GLY A 403 12.39 -22.65 1.51
CA GLY A 403 12.53 -24.12 1.41
C GLY A 403 13.99 -24.50 1.20
#